data_AF-A0A554SPF4-F1
#
_entry.id   AF-A0A554SPF4-F1
#
_cell.length_a   1.000
_cell.length_b   1.000
_cell.length_c   1.000
_cell.angle_alpha   90.00
_cell.angle_beta   90.00
_cell.angle_gamma   90.00
#
_symmetry.space_group_name_H-M   'P 1'
#
loop_
_entity.id
_entity.type
_entity.pdbx_description
1 polymer ?
#
loop_
_entity_poly.entity_id
_entity_poly.type
_entity_poly.pdbx_seq_one_letter_code
_entity_poly.pdbx_strand_id
1 'polypeptide(L)' 'MPVTLVAITQQTPEPHAPSHAGLETGEITAEGEDYQAAVDSLDAQVPEGWRMISIRRVD' A
#
# COMPACT_ATOMS: atom_id res chain seq x y z
N MET A 1 1.34 16.53 -14.92
CA MET A 1 0.11 16.83 -14.15
C MET A 1 0.17 15.90 -12.96
N PRO A 2 0.10 16.39 -11.71
CA PRO A 2 0.23 15.53 -10.55
C PRO A 2 -0.85 14.45 -10.61
N VAL A 3 -0.47 13.23 -10.22
CA VAL A 3 -1.37 12.07 -10.17
C VAL A 3 -1.48 11.59 -8.75
N THR A 4 -2.72 11.26 -8.36
CA THR A 4 -3.00 10.69 -7.05
C THR A 4 -3.22 9.20 -7.21
N LEU A 5 -2.43 8.42 -6.48
CA LEU A 5 -2.55 6.97 -6.41
C LEU A 5 -2.99 6.55 -5.03
N VAL A 6 -3.82 5.52 -5.00
CA VAL A 6 -4.26 4.85 -3.79
C VAL A 6 -3.81 3.40 -3.87
N ALA A 7 -3.03 2.98 -2.87
CA ALA A 7 -2.60 1.61 -2.71
C ALA A 7 -3.37 0.93 -1.58
N ILE A 8 -3.81 -0.30 -1.85
CA ILE A 8 -4.25 -1.20 -0.81
C ILE A 8 -3.05 -2.02 -0.37
N THR A 9 -2.75 -1.94 0.92
CA THR A 9 -1.75 -2.77 1.58
C THR A 9 -2.43 -3.81 2.44
N GLN A 10 -1.75 -4.93 2.62
CA GLN A 10 -2.20 -6.00 3.50
C GLN A 10 -1.04 -6.42 4.39
N GLN A 11 -1.31 -6.61 5.66
CA GLN A 11 -0.33 -7.19 6.56
C GLN A 11 -0.02 -8.62 6.12
N THR A 12 1.28 -8.92 6.00
CA THR A 12 1.73 -10.29 5.76
C THR A 12 1.66 -11.02 7.10
N PRO A 13 0.83 -12.07 7.22
CA PRO A 13 0.73 -12.80 8.47
C PRO A 13 2.09 -13.43 8.79
N GLU A 14 2.57 -13.22 10.00
CA GLU A 14 3.77 -13.90 10.47
C GLU A 14 3.52 -15.42 10.48
N PRO A 15 4.52 -16.25 10.13
CA PRO A 15 4.36 -17.70 10.03
C PRO A 15 3.93 -18.39 11.35
N HIS A 16 4.02 -17.67 12.48
CA HIS A 16 3.63 -18.14 13.81
C HIS A 16 2.37 -17.44 14.36
N ALA A 17 1.72 -16.58 13.58
CA ALA A 17 0.50 -15.91 14.00
C ALA A 17 -0.62 -16.95 14.21
N PRO A 18 -1.49 -16.77 15.24
CA PRO A 18 -2.61 -17.66 15.46
C PRO A 18 -3.53 -17.69 14.23
N SER A 19 -4.16 -18.82 13.92
CA SER A 19 -4.98 -19.02 12.70
C SER A 19 -6.21 -18.10 12.58
N HIS A 20 -6.51 -17.30 13.61
CA HIS A 20 -7.55 -16.27 13.65
C HIS A 20 -7.00 -14.84 13.53
N ALA A 21 -5.69 -14.65 13.33
CA ALA A 21 -5.12 -13.35 12.98
C ALA A 21 -5.70 -12.95 11.62
N GLY A 22 -6.72 -12.10 11.66
CA GLY A 22 -7.35 -11.55 10.46
C GLY A 22 -6.29 -10.81 9.65
N LEU A 23 -6.32 -10.98 8.33
CA LEU A 23 -5.51 -10.17 7.43
C LEU A 23 -6.00 -8.72 7.56
N GLU A 24 -5.19 -7.86 8.16
CA GLU A 24 -5.48 -6.43 8.23
C GLU A 24 -5.17 -5.80 6.88
N THR A 25 -6.11 -5.03 6.35
CA THR A 25 -5.94 -4.24 5.13
C THR A 25 -5.88 -2.76 5.47
N GLY A 26 -4.97 -2.07 4.80
CA GLY A 26 -4.74 -0.64 4.95
C GLY A 26 -4.85 0.04 3.58
N GLU A 27 -5.20 1.32 3.60
CA GLU A 27 -5.20 2.16 2.40
C GLU A 27 -4.16 3.27 2.59
N ILE A 28 -3.31 3.45 1.58
CA ILE A 28 -2.29 4.50 1.54
C ILE A 28 -2.56 5.34 0.30
N THR A 29 -2.56 6.66 0.46
CA THR A 29 -2.73 7.60 -0.63
C THR A 29 -1.44 8.39 -0.81
N ALA A 30 -0.96 8.50 -2.04
CA ALA A 30 0.16 9.36 -2.37
C ALA A 30 -0.10 10.14 -3.64
N GLU A 31 0.39 11.37 -3.65
CA GLU A 31 0.44 12.21 -4.83
C GLU A 31 1.88 12.24 -5.35
N GLY A 32 2.04 12.24 -6.66
CA GLY A 32 3.34 12.40 -7.31
C GLY A 32 3.21 13.19 -8.59
N GLU A 33 4.32 13.78 -9.04
CA GLU A 33 4.36 14.56 -10.28
C GLU A 33 3.97 13.72 -11.51
N ASP A 34 4.26 12.42 -11.46
CA ASP A 34 3.90 11.38 -12.43
C ASP A 34 3.63 10.04 -11.71
N TYR A 35 3.11 9.05 -12.46
CA TYR A 35 2.75 7.74 -11.92
C TYR A 35 3.91 7.07 -11.16
N GLN A 36 5.12 7.13 -11.71
CA GLN A 36 6.32 6.56 -11.08
C GLN A 36 6.63 7.24 -9.73
N ALA A 37 6.54 8.57 -9.67
CA ALA A 37 6.79 9.33 -8.46
C ALA A 37 5.72 9.06 -7.38
N ALA A 38 4.46 8.89 -7.80
CA ALA A 38 3.40 8.52 -6.88
C ALA A 38 3.58 7.08 -6.35
N VAL A 39 4.05 6.13 -7.18
CA VAL A 39 4.37 4.76 -6.73
C VAL A 39 5.54 4.75 -5.76
N ASP A 40 6.60 5.51 -6.01
CA ASP A 40 7.75 5.64 -5.10
C ASP A 40 7.31 6.19 -3.73
N SER A 41 6.47 7.23 -3.74
CA SER A 41 5.87 7.77 -2.51
C SER A 41 4.93 6.78 -1.81
N LEU A 42 4.24 5.90 -2.54
CA LEU A 42 3.43 4.84 -1.94
C LEU A 42 4.32 3.78 -1.29
N ASP A 43 5.38 3.34 -1.97
CA ASP A 43 6.32 2.33 -1.47
C ASP A 43 7.04 2.80 -0.20
N ALA A 44 7.51 4.05 -0.19
CA ALA A 44 8.13 4.67 0.97
C ALA A 44 7.19 4.79 2.20
N GLN A 45 5.87 4.74 1.99
CA GLN A 45 4.86 4.77 3.04
C GLN A 45 4.40 3.37 3.49
N VAL A 46 4.78 2.31 2.77
CA VAL A 46 4.38 0.94 3.13
C VAL A 46 5.14 0.52 4.40
N PRO A 47 4.43 0.17 5.48
CA PRO A 47 5.09 -0.27 6.72
C PRO A 47 5.80 -1.61 6.54
N GLU A 48 6.83 -1.86 7.35
CA GLU A 48 7.49 -3.17 7.40
C GLU A 48 6.49 -4.28 7.78
N GLY A 49 6.59 -5.43 7.10
CA GLY A 49 5.64 -6.53 7.28
C GLY A 49 4.31 -6.35 6.53
N TRP A 50 4.11 -5.22 5.87
CA TRP A 50 2.98 -5.00 4.96
C TRP A 50 3.43 -5.18 3.52
N ARG A 51 2.50 -5.59 2.67
CA ARG A 51 2.73 -5.68 1.24
C ARG A 51 1.65 -4.93 0.50
N MET A 52 2.06 -4.23 -0.56
CA MET A 52 1.11 -3.66 -1.50
C MET A 52 0.48 -4.79 -2.33
N ILE A 53 -0.85 -4.83 -2.36
CA ILE A 53 -1.60 -5.87 -3.09
C ILE A 53 -2.41 -5.29 -4.25
N SER A 54 -2.67 -3.98 -4.23
CA SER A 54 -3.38 -3.30 -5.31
C SER A 54 -3.02 -1.83 -5.35
N ILE A 55 -2.99 -1.24 -6.54
CA ILE A 55 -2.78 0.20 -6.76
C ILE A 55 -3.84 0.65 -7.75
N ARG A 56 -4.52 1.75 -7.44
CA ARG A 56 -5.44 2.43 -8.37
C ARG A 56 -5.09 3.91 -8.47
N ARG A 57 -5.33 4.48 -9.63
CA ARG A 57 -5.31 5.93 -9.82
C ARG A 57 -6.67 6.50 -9.42
N VAL A 58 -6.64 7.63 -8.73
CA VAL A 58 -7.81 8.44 -8.43
C VAL A 58 -7.63 9.73 -9.21
N ASP A 59 -8.53 9.98 -10.16
CA ASP A 59 -8.53 11.16 -11.04
C ASP A 59 -9.42 12.27 -10.45
#